data_AF-A0A431WQ24-F1
#
_entry.id   AF-A0A431WQ24-F1
#
_cell.length_a   1.000
_cell.length_b   1.000
_cell.length_c   1.000
_cell.angle_alpha   90.00
_cell.angle_beta   90.00
_cell.angle_gamma   90.00
#
_symmetry.space_group_name_H-M   'P 1'
#
loop_
_entity.id
_entity.type
_entity.pdbx_description
1 polymer ?
#
loop_
_entity_poly.entity_id
_entity_poly.type
_entity_poly.pdbx_seq_one_letter_code
_entity_poly.pdbx_strand_id
1 'polypeptide(L)' 'MSKKLKQDQICPLCQRQNGCAVIEGKELKDCWCNHTTFPSKKVVEEEALELKGCICERCIAKLKEEADLGLKRLD' A
#
# COMPACT_ATOMS: atom_id res chain seq x y z
N MET A 1 9.91 17.76 -18.37
CA MET A 1 8.46 17.43 -18.41
C MET A 1 8.12 16.64 -17.16
N SER A 2 7.39 17.22 -16.21
CA SER A 2 6.93 16.49 -15.02
C SER A 2 5.70 15.66 -15.40
N LYS A 3 5.86 14.34 -15.54
CA LYS A 3 4.73 13.43 -15.73
C LYS A 3 3.78 13.58 -14.53
N LYS A 4 2.54 14.02 -14.75
CA LYS A 4 1.49 13.97 -13.72
C LYS A 4 1.24 12.51 -13.35
N LEU A 5 1.30 12.22 -12.05
CA LEU A 5 0.94 10.92 -11.51
C LEU A 5 -0.59 10.79 -11.56
N LYS A 6 -1.09 9.62 -11.98
CA LYS A 6 -2.52 9.29 -11.93
C LYS A 6 -2.91 8.97 -10.48
N GLN A 7 -4.16 9.18 -10.11
CA GLN A 7 -4.67 8.86 -8.77
C GLN A 7 -4.34 7.42 -8.36
N ASP A 8 -4.41 6.48 -9.30
CA ASP A 8 -4.11 5.06 -9.09
C ASP A 8 -2.62 4.78 -8.80
N GLN A 9 -1.72 5.74 -9.05
CA GLN A 9 -0.30 5.66 -8.72
C GLN A 9 0.01 6.17 -7.30
N ILE A 10 -0.99 6.65 -6.58
CA ILE A 10 -0.83 7.25 -5.26
C ILE A 10 -1.28 6.25 -4.20
N CYS A 11 -0.43 6.06 -3.20
CA CYS A 11 -0.71 5.25 -2.03
C CYS A 11 -1.74 5.99 -1.17
N PRO A 12 -2.92 5.40 -0.93
CA PRO A 12 -3.99 6.10 -0.23
C PRO A 12 -3.72 6.29 1.28
N LEU A 13 -2.69 5.65 1.82
CA LEU A 13 -2.28 5.79 3.23
C LEU A 13 -1.33 6.96 3.47
N CYS A 14 -0.49 7.30 2.50
CA CYS A 14 0.56 8.32 2.68
C CYS A 14 0.62 9.39 1.59
N GLN A 15 -0.25 9.29 0.57
CA GLN A 15 -0.35 10.21 -0.56
C GLN A 15 0.95 10.37 -1.38
N ARG A 16 1.82 9.35 -1.35
CA ARG A 16 3.05 9.26 -2.16
C ARG A 16 2.88 8.21 -3.26
N GLN A 17 3.85 8.09 -4.18
CA GLN A 17 3.84 7.02 -5.18
C GLN A 17 3.72 5.64 -4.52
N ASN A 18 2.84 4.79 -5.06
CA ASN A 18 2.62 3.44 -4.58
C ASN A 18 3.56 2.39 -5.18
N GLY A 19 4.28 2.73 -6.27
CA GLY A 19 5.22 1.81 -6.93
C GLY A 19 4.53 0.64 -7.66
N CYS A 20 3.26 0.77 -8.04
CA CYS A 20 2.56 -0.28 -8.77
C CYS A 20 3.12 -0.46 -10.19
N ALA A 21 3.86 -1.54 -10.40
CA ALA A 21 4.50 -1.86 -11.67
C ALA A 21 3.49 -2.04 -12.82
N VAL A 22 2.28 -2.56 -12.52
CA VAL A 22 1.20 -2.75 -13.51
C VAL A 22 0.73 -1.41 -14.09
N ILE A 23 0.60 -0.38 -13.25
CA ILE A 23 0.20 0.96 -13.71
C ILE A 23 1.32 1.64 -14.51
N GLU A 24 2.57 1.24 -14.25
CA GLU A 24 3.74 1.62 -15.05
C GLU A 24 3.89 0.80 -16.36
N GLY A 25 2.98 -0.15 -16.63
CA GLY A 25 2.97 -0.97 -17.84
C GLY A 25 3.89 -2.21 -17.78
N LYS A 26 4.31 -2.62 -16.58
CA LYS A 26 5.08 -3.84 -16.33
C LYS A 26 4.17 -4.98 -15.85
N GLU A 27 4.71 -6.17 -15.69
CA GLU A 27 3.93 -7.33 -15.24
C GLU A 27 3.74 -7.33 -13.72
N LEU A 28 2.69 -8.02 -13.24
CA LEU A 28 2.41 -8.17 -11.80
C LEU A 28 3.59 -8.82 -11.06
N LYS A 29 4.29 -9.75 -11.72
CA LYS A 29 5.48 -10.41 -11.18
C LYS A 29 6.63 -9.45 -10.87
N ASP A 30 6.63 -8.25 -11.47
CA ASP A 30 7.62 -7.20 -11.25
C ASP A 30 7.17 -6.17 -10.21
N CYS A 31 5.95 -6.29 -9.68
CA CYS A 31 5.42 -5.39 -8.68
C CYS A 31 5.92 -5.78 -7.29
N TRP A 32 6.41 -4.82 -6.51
CA TRP A 32 6.87 -5.08 -5.13
C TRP A 32 5.79 -5.79 -4.28
N CYS A 33 4.51 -5.54 -4.55
CA CYS A 33 3.40 -6.17 -3.82
C CYS A 33 3.34 -7.68 -4.02
N ASN A 34 3.88 -8.20 -5.13
CA ASN A 34 3.96 -9.63 -5.42
C ASN A 34 5.11 -10.33 -4.68
N HIS A 35 6.02 -9.56 -4.06
CA HIS A 35 7.21 -10.07 -3.35
C HIS A 35 7.13 -9.89 -1.84
N THR A 36 5.97 -9.49 -1.31
CA THR A 36 5.77 -9.27 0.12
C THR A 36 4.51 -9.93 0.63
N THR A 37 4.56 -10.38 1.87
CA THR A 37 3.37 -10.75 2.63
C THR A 37 2.63 -9.51 3.13
N PHE A 38 1.32 -9.62 3.29
CA PHE A 38 0.49 -8.60 3.91
C PHE A 38 0.11 -9.04 5.33
N PRO A 39 0.03 -8.13 6.32
CA PRO A 39 -0.48 -8.47 7.63
C PRO A 39 -1.96 -8.85 7.53
N SER A 40 -2.46 -9.54 8.55
CA SER A 40 -3.85 -9.98 8.58
C SER A 40 -4.80 -8.78 8.43
N LYS A 41 -5.89 -8.97 7.68
CA LYS A 41 -6.92 -7.94 7.48
C LYS A 41 -7.45 -7.38 8.80
N LYS A 42 -7.40 -8.13 9.90
CA LYS A 42 -7.80 -7.65 11.24
C LYS A 42 -6.95 -6.48 11.78
N VAL A 43 -5.74 -6.29 11.27
CA VAL A 43 -4.84 -5.17 11.64
C VAL A 43 -5.21 -3.91 10.86
N VAL A 44 -5.90 -4.06 9.73
CA VAL A 44 -6.36 -2.95 8.91
C VAL A 44 -7.87 -2.87 9.09
N GLU A 45 -8.34 -2.10 10.08
CA GLU A 45 -9.77 -1.97 10.38
C GLU A 45 -10.61 -1.80 9.12
N GLU A 46 -11.74 -2.52 9.06
CA GLU A 46 -12.56 -2.67 7.86
C GLU A 46 -13.08 -1.32 7.33
N GLU A 47 -13.28 -0.32 8.20
CA GLU A 47 -13.68 1.04 7.84
C GLU A 47 -12.59 1.83 7.10
N ALA A 48 -11.32 1.43 7.22
CA ALA A 48 -10.20 2.06 6.51
C ALA A 48 -10.03 1.57 5.06
N LEU A 49 -10.79 0.56 4.60
CA LEU A 49 -10.49 -0.17 3.36
C LEU A 49 -11.52 -0.04 2.23
N GLU A 50 -12.17 1.12 2.09
CA GLU A 50 -12.54 1.64 0.76
C GLU A 50 -11.29 2.19 0.01
N LEU A 51 -10.09 1.62 0.25
CA LEU A 51 -8.87 2.04 -0.45
C LEU A 51 -8.97 1.63 -1.92
N LYS A 52 -9.40 2.57 -2.76
CA LYS A 52 -9.34 2.46 -4.22
C LYS A 52 -7.90 2.69 -4.69
N GLY A 53 -7.02 1.70 -4.49
CA GLY A 53 -5.65 1.75 -5.02
C GLY A 53 -4.63 0.90 -4.26
N CYS A 54 -3.45 0.69 -4.87
CA CYS A 54 -2.34 0.00 -4.22
C CYS A 54 -1.73 0.85 -3.10
N ILE A 55 -1.39 0.23 -1.97
CA ILE A 55 -0.53 0.85 -0.93
C ILE A 55 0.93 0.89 -1.40
N CYS A 56 1.84 1.55 -0.70
CA CYS A 56 3.28 1.51 -1.03
C CYS A 56 4.05 0.55 -0.12
N GLU A 57 5.24 0.13 -0.56
CA GLU A 57 6.15 -0.75 0.20
C GLU A 57 6.44 -0.23 1.61
N ARG A 58 6.60 1.10 1.75
CA ARG A 58 6.84 1.72 3.06
C ARG A 58 5.65 1.59 4.00
N CYS A 59 4.43 1.78 3.49
CA CYS A 59 3.23 1.67 4.31
C CYS A 59 2.99 0.22 4.76
N ILE A 60 3.26 -0.77 3.89
CA ILE A 60 3.14 -2.17 4.31
C ILE A 60 4.19 -2.54 5.37
N ALA A 61 5.40 -2.01 5.27
CA ALA A 61 6.43 -2.23 6.29
C ALA A 61 6.00 -1.69 7.65
N LYS A 62 5.43 -0.47 7.70
CA LYS A 62 4.89 0.11 8.93
C LYS A 62 3.71 -0.70 9.48
N LEU A 63 2.79 -1.13 8.62
CA LEU A 63 1.66 -1.98 9.04
C LEU A 63 2.11 -3.31 9.65
N LYS A 64 3.19 -3.90 9.14
CA LYS A 64 3.79 -5.10 9.71
C LYS A 64 4.40 -4.84 11.09
N GLU A 65 5.11 -3.74 11.25
CA GLU A 65 5.67 -3.32 12.54
C GLU A 65 4.56 -3.09 13.57
N GLU A 66 3.48 -2.38 13.19
CA GLU A 66 2.30 -2.18 14.04
C GLU A 66 1.65 -3.52 14.44
N ALA A 67 1.57 -4.47 13.51
CA ALA A 67 1.04 -5.82 13.75
C ALA A 67 1.91 -6.63 14.72
N ASP A 68 3.23 -6.57 14.56
CA ASP A 68 4.21 -7.30 15.38
C ASP A 68 4.24 -6.75 16.82
N LEU A 69 4.18 -5.43 16.96
CA LEU A 69 4.14 -4.75 18.26
C LEU A 69 2.75 -4.83 18.95
N GLY A 70 1.74 -5.40 18.30
CA GLY A 70 0.38 -5.49 18.83
C GLY A 70 -0.29 -4.14 19.04
N LEU A 71 0.14 -3.10 18.31
CA LEU A 71 -0.38 -1.75 18.43
C LEU A 71 -1.75 -1.66 17.75
N LYS A 72 -2.75 -1.18 18.49
CA LYS A 72 -4.03 -0.79 17.91
C LYS A 72 -3.93 0.64 17.42
N ARG A 73 -4.35 0.90 16.17
CA ARG A 73 -4.61 2.27 15.76
C ARG A 73 -5.86 2.75 16.51
N LEU A 74 -5.77 3.94 17.08
CA LEU A 74 -6.90 4.63 17.67
C LEU A 74 -7.35 5.64 16.62
N ASP A 75 -8.57 5.50 16.13
CA ASP A 75 -9.26 6.46 15.27
C ASP A 75 -9.39 7.85 15.93
#